data_AF-A0A4Q0S417-F1
#
_entry.id   AF-A0A4Q0S417-F1
#
_cell.length_a   1.000
_cell.length_b   1.000
_cell.length_c   1.000
_cell.angle_alpha   90.00
_cell.angle_beta   90.00
_cell.angle_gamma   90.00
#
_symmetry.space_group_name_H-M   'P 1'
#
loop_
_entity.id
_entity.type
_entity.pdbx_description
1 polymer ?
#
loop_
_entity_poly.entity_id
_entity_poly.type
_entity_poly.pdbx_seq_one_letter_code
_entity_poly.pdbx_strand_id
1 'polypeptide(L)'
;MLYPNSPDMGFGNNAGVEYALKNYGKTPAKYRENSHGIALSFRPPGPVYSVSEQIPSQHMIEPGATTDGQVCADIVPINSVADALPLVRGEAYLWFFGSVAYTDVFGQQRTDRFLFRYVQLRGKWRFQPYDYKHYNSSSVAHARD
;
A
#
# COMPACT_ATOMS: atom_id res chain seq x y z
N MET A 1 -43.99 -12.79 -10.33
CA MET A 1 -43.07 -13.03 -9.19
C MET A 1 -41.77 -12.31 -9.52
N LEU A 2 -41.63 -11.08 -9.03
CA LEU A 2 -40.53 -10.15 -9.31
C LEU A 2 -39.93 -9.77 -7.95
N TYR A 3 -38.62 -9.92 -7.78
CA TYR A 3 -37.94 -9.57 -6.52
C TYR A 3 -37.87 -8.04 -6.39
N PRO A 4 -38.44 -7.40 -5.34
CA PRO A 4 -38.51 -5.94 -5.23
C PRO A 4 -37.37 -5.29 -4.43
N ASN A 5 -36.27 -5.98 -4.13
CA ASN A 5 -35.22 -5.49 -3.23
C ASN A 5 -33.82 -5.52 -3.84
N SER A 6 -33.60 -4.91 -5.00
CA SER A 6 -32.23 -4.52 -5.35
C SER A 6 -32.12 -3.03 -5.05
N PRO A 7 -31.56 -2.63 -3.89
CA PRO A 7 -31.26 -1.23 -3.69
C PRO A 7 -30.24 -0.86 -4.74
N ASP A 8 -30.44 0.28 -5.38
CA ASP A 8 -29.36 1.16 -5.82
C ASP A 8 -28.45 1.49 -4.62
N MET A 9 -27.74 0.49 -4.08
CA MET A 9 -26.55 0.73 -3.29
C MET A 9 -25.50 1.14 -4.30
N GLY A 10 -25.49 2.44 -4.61
CA GLY A 10 -24.32 3.06 -5.24
C GLY A 10 -23.12 2.66 -4.39
N PHE A 11 -22.25 1.82 -4.95
CA PHE A 11 -20.98 1.47 -4.33
C PHE A 11 -20.12 2.73 -4.37
N GLY A 12 -20.28 3.61 -3.37
CA GLY A 12 -19.31 4.66 -3.06
C GLY A 12 -18.07 4.07 -2.38
N ASN A 13 -17.53 2.97 -2.91
CA ASN A 13 -16.51 2.17 -2.25
C ASN A 13 -15.16 2.41 -2.90
N ASN A 14 -14.67 3.59 -2.63
CA ASN A 14 -13.31 4.00 -2.88
C ASN A 14 -12.39 3.30 -1.88
N ALA A 15 -11.49 2.43 -2.36
CA ALA A 15 -10.51 1.78 -1.51
C ALA A 15 -9.21 2.58 -1.50
N GLY A 16 -8.89 3.21 -0.37
CA GLY A 16 -7.61 3.88 -0.12
C GLY A 16 -6.79 3.14 0.95
N VAL A 17 -5.49 3.42 1.02
CA VAL A 17 -4.60 2.88 2.06
C VAL A 17 -3.90 4.03 2.75
N GLU A 18 -4.05 4.10 4.06
CA GLU A 18 -3.26 4.99 4.92
C GLU A 18 -2.09 4.21 5.50
N TYR A 19 -0.89 4.76 5.39
CA TYR A 19 0.31 4.13 5.92
C TYR A 19 1.32 5.15 6.43
N ALA A 20 2.28 4.64 7.18
CA ALA A 20 3.42 5.42 7.64
C ALA A 20 4.70 4.62 7.44
N LEU A 21 5.81 5.33 7.25
CA LEU A 21 7.11 4.72 7.04
C LEU A 21 7.90 4.77 8.33
N LYS A 22 8.47 3.62 8.71
CA LYS A 22 9.23 3.49 9.96
C LYS A 22 10.66 3.10 9.65
N ASN A 23 11.61 3.83 10.23
CA ASN A 23 13.02 3.53 10.08
C ASN A 23 13.42 2.41 11.06
N TYR A 24 13.67 1.21 10.54
CA TYR A 24 14.19 0.09 11.32
C TYR A 24 15.72 0.00 11.33
N GLY A 25 16.39 0.87 10.58
CA GLY A 25 17.84 1.00 10.58
C GLY A 25 18.37 1.54 11.91
N LYS A 26 19.67 1.35 12.13
CA LYS A 26 20.39 1.88 13.30
C LYS A 26 20.80 3.34 13.14
N THR A 27 20.63 3.89 11.94
CA THR A 27 21.09 5.24 11.58
C THR A 27 19.91 6.05 11.04
N PRO A 28 19.90 7.38 11.24
CA PRO A 28 18.93 8.25 10.60
C PRO A 28 18.91 8.06 9.08
N ALA A 29 17.72 8.20 8.50
CA ALA A 29 17.53 8.13 7.05
C ALA A 29 16.94 9.45 6.55
N LYS A 30 17.57 10.05 5.54
CA LYS A 30 17.05 11.24 4.89
C LYS A 30 16.05 10.82 3.82
N TYR A 31 14.78 11.06 4.08
CA TYR A 31 13.70 10.74 3.17
C TYR A 31 13.78 11.58 1.88
N ARG A 32 13.59 10.95 0.71
CA ARG A 32 13.66 11.64 -0.59
C ARG A 32 12.38 11.53 -1.40
N GLU A 33 11.90 10.30 -1.61
CA GLU A 33 10.79 10.06 -2.53
C GLU A 33 9.93 8.90 -2.05
N ASN A 34 8.61 9.07 -2.19
CA ASN A 34 7.65 7.97 -2.15
C ASN A 34 7.10 7.75 -3.55
N SER A 35 6.91 6.49 -3.90
CA SER A 35 5.99 6.13 -4.97
C SER A 35 5.14 4.98 -4.49
N HIS A 36 3.84 5.05 -4.71
CA HIS A 36 2.93 4.02 -4.26
C HIS A 36 1.74 3.91 -5.21
N GLY A 37 1.05 2.78 -5.14
CA GLY A 37 -0.15 2.53 -5.91
C GLY A 37 -1.00 1.46 -5.26
N ILE A 38 -2.29 1.49 -5.63
CA ILE A 38 -3.25 0.45 -5.30
C ILE A 38 -3.75 -0.14 -6.61
N ALA A 39 -3.91 -1.45 -6.67
CA ALA A 39 -4.48 -2.13 -7.84
C ALA A 39 -5.36 -3.31 -7.43
N LEU A 40 -6.47 -3.48 -8.12
CA LEU A 40 -7.29 -4.69 -8.03
C LEU A 40 -6.86 -5.66 -9.14
N SER A 41 -6.27 -6.80 -8.79
CA SER A 41 -5.83 -7.78 -9.79
C SER A 41 -5.66 -9.21 -9.25
N PHE A 42 -5.75 -10.17 -10.14
CA PHE A 42 -5.50 -11.60 -9.87
C PHE A 42 -4.01 -11.93 -9.65
N ARG A 43 -3.12 -11.07 -10.15
CA ARG A 43 -1.66 -11.24 -10.08
C ARG A 43 -1.01 -9.97 -9.52
N PRO A 44 0.17 -10.07 -8.90
CA PRO A 44 0.94 -8.91 -8.49
C PRO A 44 1.07 -7.89 -9.65
N PRO A 45 0.77 -6.61 -9.42
CA PRO A 45 0.90 -5.60 -10.45
C PRO A 45 2.36 -5.45 -10.89
N GLY A 46 2.54 -5.03 -12.14
CA GLY A 46 3.85 -4.55 -12.59
C GLY A 46 4.23 -3.27 -11.83
N PRO A 47 5.53 -2.96 -11.70
CA PRO A 47 5.99 -1.71 -11.09
C PRO A 47 5.60 -0.52 -11.99
N VAL A 48 4.39 0.00 -11.81
CA VAL A 48 3.97 1.29 -12.36
C VAL A 48 3.92 2.26 -11.19
N TYR A 49 4.99 3.03 -11.05
CA TYR A 49 5.13 3.99 -9.98
C TYR A 49 4.76 5.37 -10.54
N SER A 50 3.66 5.95 -10.05
CA SER A 50 3.46 7.39 -10.15
C SER A 50 4.40 8.05 -9.14
N VAL A 51 5.11 9.08 -9.57
CA VAL A 51 5.88 9.93 -8.66
C VAL A 51 4.87 10.60 -7.73
N SER A 52 4.90 10.28 -6.44
CA SER A 52 4.03 10.95 -5.47
C SER A 52 4.64 12.31 -5.17
N GLU A 53 3.91 13.39 -5.49
CA GLU A 53 4.36 14.77 -5.28
C GLU A 53 4.45 15.15 -3.79
N GLN A 54 3.90 14.34 -2.89
CA GLN A 54 3.90 14.61 -1.45
C GLN A 54 5.16 14.04 -0.79
N ILE A 55 6.21 14.85 -0.75
CA ILE A 55 7.34 14.65 0.15
C ILE A 55 6.89 15.12 1.54
N PRO A 56 6.90 14.27 2.59
CA PRO A 56 6.65 14.71 3.95
C PRO A 56 7.58 15.87 4.32
N SER A 57 7.07 16.83 5.10
CA SER A 57 7.85 17.97 5.59
C SER A 57 9.07 17.54 6.43
N GLN A 58 9.02 16.33 6.98
CA GLN A 58 10.10 15.74 7.76
C GLN A 58 11.16 15.11 6.85
N HIS A 59 12.29 15.81 6.72
CA HIS A 59 13.39 15.37 5.86
C HIS A 59 14.21 14.20 6.42
N MET A 60 14.15 13.94 7.73
CA MET A 60 14.99 12.93 8.39
C MET A 60 14.16 12.11 9.38
N ILE A 61 14.28 10.78 9.28
CA ILE A 61 13.60 9.83 10.17
C ILE A 61 14.64 9.17 11.06
N GLU A 62 14.56 9.43 12.36
CA GLU A 62 15.45 8.85 13.39
C GLU A 62 15.29 7.32 13.48
N PRO A 63 16.29 6.58 13.99
CA PRO A 63 16.17 5.14 14.26
C PRO A 63 14.95 4.82 15.13
N GLY A 64 14.09 3.92 14.65
CA GLY A 64 12.85 3.53 15.32
C GLY A 64 11.71 4.54 15.19
N ALA A 65 11.96 5.75 14.66
CA ALA A 65 10.93 6.75 14.44
C ALA A 65 10.10 6.42 13.19
N THR A 66 8.92 7.04 13.14
CA THR A 66 7.95 6.93 12.05
C THR A 66 7.75 8.32 11.46
N THR A 67 7.48 8.42 10.16
CA THR A 67 7.16 9.68 9.50
C THR A 67 6.00 10.40 10.18
N ASP A 68 6.11 11.73 10.29
CA ASP A 68 5.00 12.58 10.72
C ASP A 68 3.88 12.58 9.67
N GLY A 69 2.69 12.12 10.06
CA GLY A 69 1.51 12.04 9.21
C GLY A 69 1.31 10.69 8.51
N GLN A 70 0.11 10.51 7.94
CA GLN A 70 -0.25 9.35 7.15
C GLN A 70 -0.12 9.71 5.67
N VAL A 71 0.49 8.81 4.90
CA VAL A 71 0.48 8.90 3.43
C VAL A 71 -0.75 8.13 2.95
N CYS A 72 -1.56 8.78 2.14
CA CYS A 72 -2.72 8.15 1.50
C CYS A 72 -2.34 7.69 0.10
N ALA A 73 -2.51 6.40 -0.18
CA ALA A 73 -2.39 5.87 -1.53
C ALA A 73 -3.70 5.99 -2.30
N ASP A 74 -3.57 6.29 -3.60
CA ASP A 74 -4.67 6.61 -4.50
C ASP A 74 -5.80 5.58 -4.46
N ILE A 75 -7.01 6.12 -4.48
CA ILE A 75 -8.25 5.39 -4.37
C ILE A 75 -8.48 4.54 -5.63
N VAL A 76 -8.71 3.24 -5.45
CA VAL A 76 -9.24 2.39 -6.52
C VAL A 76 -10.75 2.28 -6.38
N PRO A 77 -11.52 2.62 -7.43
CA PRO A 77 -12.96 2.46 -7.41
C PRO A 77 -13.35 0.98 -7.46
N ILE A 78 -14.09 0.51 -6.45
CA ILE A 78 -14.76 -0.79 -6.48
C ILE A 78 -16.24 -0.52 -6.78
N ASN A 79 -16.53 -0.34 -8.07
CA ASN A 79 -17.81 0.20 -8.53
C ASN A 79 -18.92 -0.85 -8.66
N SER A 80 -18.58 -2.15 -8.65
CA SER A 80 -19.55 -3.21 -8.91
C SER A 80 -19.36 -4.45 -8.04
N VAL A 81 -20.46 -5.21 -7.91
CA VAL A 81 -20.43 -6.57 -7.32
C VAL A 81 -19.48 -7.49 -8.10
N ALA A 82 -19.34 -7.29 -9.41
CA ALA A 82 -18.42 -8.06 -10.24
C ALA A 82 -16.94 -7.82 -9.85
N ASP A 83 -16.60 -6.63 -9.36
CA ASP A 83 -15.26 -6.30 -8.86
C ASP A 83 -15.03 -6.87 -7.45
N ALA A 84 -16.08 -6.88 -6.61
CA ALA A 84 -16.01 -7.35 -5.23
C ALA A 84 -16.03 -8.88 -5.09
N LEU A 85 -16.75 -9.60 -5.97
CA LEU A 85 -16.90 -11.06 -5.89
C LEU A 85 -15.55 -11.81 -5.93
N PRO A 86 -14.61 -11.50 -6.84
CA PRO A 86 -13.29 -12.13 -6.86
C PRO A 86 -12.47 -11.89 -5.58
N LEU A 87 -12.62 -10.73 -4.91
CA LEU A 87 -11.97 -10.46 -3.62
C LEU A 87 -12.51 -11.38 -2.53
N VAL A 88 -13.84 -11.49 -2.43
CA VAL A 88 -14.51 -12.32 -1.42
C VAL A 88 -14.18 -13.81 -1.61
N ARG A 89 -14.03 -14.25 -2.87
CA ARG A 89 -13.63 -15.62 -3.21
C ARG A 89 -12.13 -15.89 -3.03
N GLY A 90 -11.32 -14.86 -2.82
CA GLY A 90 -9.87 -14.96 -2.74
C GLY A 90 -9.18 -15.25 -4.09
N GLU A 91 -9.87 -14.98 -5.19
CA GLU A 91 -9.38 -15.13 -6.57
C GLU A 91 -8.60 -13.89 -7.03
N ALA A 92 -9.03 -12.71 -6.59
CA ALA A 92 -8.32 -11.44 -6.80
C ALA A 92 -7.88 -10.85 -5.46
N TYR A 93 -6.95 -9.90 -5.52
CA TYR A 93 -6.48 -9.18 -4.36
C TYR A 93 -6.44 -7.68 -4.63
N LEU A 94 -6.70 -6.91 -3.57
CA LEU A 94 -6.33 -5.51 -3.51
C LEU A 94 -4.84 -5.44 -3.16
N TRP A 95 -4.02 -5.01 -4.12
CA TRP A 95 -2.58 -4.88 -3.97
C TRP A 95 -2.25 -3.46 -3.55
N PHE A 96 -1.40 -3.33 -2.53
CA PHE A 96 -0.76 -2.08 -2.16
C PHE A 96 0.74 -2.22 -2.39
N PHE A 97 1.31 -1.39 -3.24
CA PHE A 97 2.68 -1.54 -3.69
C PHE A 97 3.36 -0.20 -3.87
N GLY A 98 4.69 -0.19 -3.84
CA GLY A 98 5.44 1.05 -3.94
C GLY A 98 6.94 0.88 -3.79
N SER A 99 7.60 2.02 -3.66
CA SER A 99 9.01 2.16 -3.32
C SER A 99 9.25 3.42 -2.51
N VAL A 100 10.19 3.33 -1.58
CA VAL A 100 10.72 4.47 -0.85
C VAL A 100 12.19 4.67 -1.21
N ALA A 101 12.56 5.89 -1.58
CA ALA A 101 13.95 6.27 -1.77
C ALA A 101 14.42 7.17 -0.63
N TYR A 102 15.61 6.89 -0.10
CA TYR A 102 16.24 7.65 0.97
C TYR A 102 17.76 7.68 0.83
N THR A 103 18.40 8.59 1.54
CA THR A 103 19.85 8.65 1.69
C THR A 103 20.22 8.29 3.12
N ASP A 104 21.16 7.36 3.29
CA ASP A 104 21.68 7.01 4.62
C ASP A 104 22.71 8.03 5.13
N VAL A 105 23.18 7.87 6.37
CA VAL A 105 24.17 8.77 6.98
C VAL A 105 25.52 8.79 6.26
N PHE A 106 25.82 7.82 5.41
CA PHE A 106 27.03 7.76 4.60
C PHE A 106 26.85 8.43 3.23
N GLY A 107 25.68 9.03 2.97
CA GLY A 107 25.37 9.65 1.69
C GLY A 107 24.96 8.66 0.60
N GLN A 108 24.83 7.38 0.90
CA GLN A 108 24.45 6.38 -0.09
C GLN A 108 22.94 6.42 -0.32
N GLN A 109 22.54 6.44 -1.60
CA GLN A 109 21.14 6.34 -1.98
C GLN A 109 20.67 4.88 -1.92
N ARG A 110 19.52 4.69 -1.30
CA ARG A 110 18.85 3.40 -1.12
C ARG A 110 17.42 3.50 -1.63
N THR A 111 16.93 2.38 -2.16
CA THR A 111 15.54 2.26 -2.60
C THR A 111 15.00 0.94 -2.11
N ASP A 112 13.96 1.00 -1.29
CA ASP A 112 13.29 -0.17 -0.76
C ASP A 112 11.90 -0.28 -1.37
N ARG A 113 11.57 -1.46 -1.89
CA ARG A 113 10.28 -1.74 -2.52
C ARG A 113 9.38 -2.51 -1.57
N PHE A 114 8.09 -2.22 -1.60
CA PHE A 114 7.12 -2.93 -0.79
C PHE A 114 5.92 -3.39 -1.62
N LEU A 115 5.37 -4.54 -1.23
CA LEU A 115 4.23 -5.17 -1.90
C LEU A 115 3.40 -5.94 -0.88
N PHE A 116 2.15 -5.55 -0.75
CA PHE A 116 1.17 -6.15 0.13
C PHE A 116 -0.06 -6.54 -0.68
N ARG A 117 -0.73 -7.59 -0.21
CA ARG A 117 -2.07 -7.97 -0.66
C ARG A 117 -3.05 -7.92 0.49
N TYR A 118 -4.25 -7.44 0.23
CA TYR A 118 -5.34 -7.47 1.19
C TYR A 118 -5.98 -8.86 1.18
N VAL A 119 -5.95 -9.53 2.32
CA VAL A 119 -6.41 -10.92 2.47
C VAL A 119 -7.24 -11.11 3.73
N GLN A 120 -8.20 -12.03 3.68
CA GLN A 120 -8.94 -12.45 4.86
C GLN A 120 -8.20 -13.58 5.56
N LEU A 121 -7.68 -13.32 6.76
CA LEU A 121 -6.96 -14.30 7.56
C LEU A 121 -7.64 -14.43 8.93
N ARG A 122 -8.16 -15.63 9.22
CA ARG A 122 -8.92 -15.93 10.46
C ARG A 122 -10.11 -14.99 10.65
N GLY A 123 -10.87 -14.75 9.57
CA GLY A 123 -12.06 -13.89 9.56
C GLY A 123 -11.77 -12.38 9.57
N LYS A 124 -10.50 -11.96 9.69
CA LYS A 124 -10.10 -10.55 9.67
C LYS A 124 -9.39 -10.21 8.36
N TRP A 125 -9.84 -9.14 7.72
CA TRP A 125 -9.15 -8.58 6.57
C TRP A 125 -7.92 -7.80 7.02
N ARG A 126 -6.80 -8.01 6.33
CA ARG A 126 -5.55 -7.29 6.61
C ARG A 126 -4.62 -7.24 5.41
N PHE A 127 -3.73 -6.26 5.38
CA PHE A 127 -2.59 -6.29 4.47
C PHE A 127 -1.54 -7.31 4.91
N GLN A 128 -1.18 -8.21 4.00
CA GLN A 128 -0.13 -9.20 4.17
C GLN A 128 1.02 -8.92 3.20
N PRO A 129 2.29 -8.87 3.67
CA PRO A 129 3.44 -8.79 2.78
C PRO A 129 3.44 -9.95 1.78
N TYR A 130 3.73 -9.66 0.52
CA TYR A 130 3.84 -10.67 -0.53
C TYR A 130 5.27 -10.74 -1.05
N ASP A 131 5.87 -11.92 -0.98
CA ASP A 131 7.23 -12.16 -1.46
C ASP A 131 7.24 -12.33 -2.98
N TYR A 132 7.85 -11.38 -3.68
CA TYR A 132 7.92 -11.34 -5.14
C TYR A 132 9.08 -10.44 -5.56
N LYS A 133 9.89 -10.82 -6.55
CA LYS A 133 10.88 -9.95 -7.26
C LYS A 133 11.58 -8.88 -6.40
N HIS A 134 12.11 -9.28 -5.23
CA HIS A 134 12.83 -8.42 -4.28
C HIS A 134 11.99 -7.34 -3.55
N TYR A 135 10.67 -7.44 -3.59
CA TYR A 135 9.82 -6.64 -2.72
C TYR A 135 9.98 -7.10 -1.27
N ASN A 136 9.85 -6.16 -0.34
CA ASN A 136 9.92 -6.37 1.11
C ASN A 136 11.26 -6.92 1.63
N SER A 137 12.33 -6.89 0.82
CA SER A 137 13.66 -7.41 1.21
C SER A 137 14.33 -6.66 2.37
N SER A 138 13.83 -5.48 2.70
CA SER A 138 14.43 -4.54 3.65
C SER A 138 13.45 -4.00 4.71
N SER A 139 12.19 -4.45 4.70
CA SER A 139 11.17 -4.20 5.74
C SER A 139 11.03 -2.73 6.21
N VAL A 140 10.53 -1.84 5.34
CA VAL A 140 10.41 -0.39 5.64
C VAL A 140 8.96 0.11 5.77
N ALA A 141 7.98 -0.63 5.24
CA ALA A 141 6.58 -0.18 5.19
C ALA A 141 5.65 -1.03 6.07
N HIS A 142 4.75 -0.36 6.78
CA HIS A 142 3.59 -0.99 7.43
C HIS A 142 2.31 -0.32 6.93
N ALA A 143 1.51 -1.07 6.18
CA ALA A 143 0.13 -0.67 5.91
C ALA A 143 -0.71 -0.84 7.19
N ARG A 144 -1.57 0.13 7.49
CA ARG A 144 -2.58 0.00 8.55
C ARG A 144 -3.90 -0.45 7.91
N ASP A 145 -4.64 -1.26 8.65
CA ASP A 145 -5.96 -1.80 8.27
C ASP A 145 -7.08 -0.82 8.63
#